data_AF-A0AAW4N752-F1
#
_entry.id   AF-A0AAW4N752-F1
#
_cell.length_a   1.000
_cell.length_b   1.000
_cell.length_c   1.000
_cell.angle_alpha   90.00
_cell.angle_beta   90.00
_cell.angle_gamma   90.00
#
_symmetry.space_group_name_H-M   'P 1'
#
loop_
_entity.id
_entity.type
_entity.pdbx_description
1 polymer ?
#
loop_
_entity_poly.entity_id
_entity_poly.type
_entity_poly.pdbx_seq_one_letter_code
_entity_poly.pdbx_strand_id
1 'polypeptide(L)'
;PQEMREYETSKMAYRDIKNSVDTAKREGIEIGMKKGREEGRAEGMNLRSLEIARKMLAKGMDEASIMDMTGLTAEEIKLLKAEM
;
A
#
# COMPACT_ATOMS: atom_id res chain seq x y z
N PRO A 1 -1.38 24.42 -49.52
CA PRO A 1 -0.42 25.09 -48.58
C PRO A 1 -0.98 25.43 -47.18
N GLN A 2 -2.30 25.49 -46.98
CA GLN A 2 -2.93 25.69 -45.67
C GLN A 2 -3.52 24.40 -45.09
N GLU A 3 -4.28 23.65 -45.89
CA GLU A 3 -4.86 22.36 -45.51
C GLU A 3 -3.82 21.33 -45.02
N MET A 4 -2.63 21.29 -45.64
CA MET A 4 -1.53 20.43 -45.20
C MET A 4 -1.03 20.80 -43.79
N ARG A 5 -0.96 22.10 -43.46
CA ARG A 5 -0.54 22.57 -42.14
C ARG A 5 -1.60 22.30 -41.08
N GLU A 6 -2.86 22.47 -41.42
CA GLU A 6 -3.99 22.15 -40.54
C GLU A 6 -4.07 20.63 -40.27
N TYR A 7 -3.82 19.81 -41.28
CA TYR A 7 -3.71 18.36 -41.13
C TYR A 7 -2.55 17.94 -40.22
N GLU A 8 -1.37 18.52 -40.39
CA GLU A 8 -0.22 18.26 -39.52
C GLU A 8 -0.45 18.72 -38.08
N THR A 9 -1.06 19.89 -37.88
CA THR A 9 -1.40 20.43 -36.57
C THR A 9 -2.43 19.56 -35.86
N SER A 10 -3.47 19.12 -36.58
CA SER A 10 -4.48 18.20 -36.06
C SER A 10 -3.87 16.85 -35.65
N LYS A 11 -2.95 16.31 -36.47
CA LYS A 11 -2.22 15.08 -36.17
C LYS A 11 -1.30 15.23 -34.96
N MET A 12 -0.66 16.38 -34.79
CA MET A 12 0.16 16.68 -33.63
C MET A 12 -0.69 16.78 -32.36
N ALA A 13 -1.79 17.53 -32.40
CA ALA A 13 -2.73 17.63 -31.28
C ALA A 13 -3.29 16.26 -30.87
N TYR A 14 -3.64 15.41 -31.84
CA TYR A 14 -4.09 14.04 -31.55
C TYR A 14 -3.01 13.21 -30.85
N ARG A 15 -1.75 13.33 -31.28
CA ARG A 15 -0.62 12.64 -30.64
C ARG A 15 -0.38 13.13 -29.23
N ASP A 16 -0.43 14.43 -29.00
CA ASP A 16 -0.19 15.01 -27.68
C ASP A 16 -1.29 14.60 -26.69
N ILE A 17 -2.55 14.63 -27.13
CA ILE A 17 -3.69 14.14 -26.34
C ILE A 17 -3.51 12.65 -26.01
N LYS A 18 -3.18 11.82 -27.00
CA LYS A 18 -2.97 10.39 -26.79
C LYS A 18 -1.82 10.13 -25.81
N ASN A 19 -0.68 10.79 -26.00
CA ASN A 19 0.49 10.65 -25.13
C ASN A 19 0.19 11.09 -23.69
N SER A 20 -0.58 12.17 -23.53
CA SER A 20 -1.02 12.63 -22.21
C SER A 20 -1.89 11.59 -21.51
N VAL A 21 -2.88 11.02 -22.22
CA VAL A 21 -3.76 9.98 -21.68
C VAL A 21 -2.99 8.70 -21.34
N ASP A 22 -2.10 8.25 -22.23
CA ASP A 22 -1.30 7.04 -22.02
C ASP A 22 -0.35 7.23 -20.82
N THR A 23 0.22 8.41 -20.66
CA THR A 23 1.08 8.76 -19.52
C THR A 23 0.27 8.76 -18.22
N ALA A 24 -0.86 9.47 -18.18
CA ALA A 24 -1.73 9.52 -16.99
C ALA A 24 -2.22 8.12 -16.57
N LYS A 25 -2.56 7.27 -17.54
CA LYS A 25 -2.94 5.88 -17.28
C LYS A 25 -1.80 5.06 -16.68
N ARG A 26 -0.59 5.18 -17.25
CA ARG A 26 0.60 4.47 -16.76
C ARG A 26 0.95 4.89 -15.34
N GLU A 27 0.98 6.19 -15.08
CA GLU A 27 1.24 6.74 -13.75
C GLU A 27 0.17 6.32 -12.74
N GLY A 28 -1.11 6.35 -13.12
CA GLY A 28 -2.20 5.88 -12.27
C GLY A 28 -2.06 4.40 -11.88
N ILE A 29 -1.67 3.54 -12.81
CA ILE A 29 -1.40 2.11 -12.53
C ILE A 29 -0.20 1.96 -11.60
N GLU A 30 0.88 2.68 -11.86
CA GLU A 30 2.10 2.61 -11.05
C GLU A 30 1.86 3.06 -9.60
N ILE A 31 1.16 4.19 -9.42
CA ILE A 31 0.76 4.69 -8.11
C ILE A 31 -0.15 3.67 -7.40
N GLY A 32 -1.15 3.14 -8.11
CA GLY A 32 -2.07 2.13 -7.57
C GLY A 32 -1.35 0.87 -7.09
N MET A 33 -0.42 0.35 -7.90
CA MET A 33 0.40 -0.82 -7.57
C MET A 33 1.31 -0.55 -6.37
N LYS A 34 1.96 0.61 -6.32
CA LYS A 34 2.84 0.98 -5.21
C LYS A 34 2.05 1.09 -3.91
N LYS A 35 0.92 1.79 -3.93
CA LYS A 35 0.04 1.95 -2.77
C LYS A 35 -0.50 0.61 -2.28
N GLY A 36 -1.04 -0.23 -3.17
CA GLY A 36 -1.55 -1.54 -2.79
C GLY A 36 -0.47 -2.47 -2.23
N ARG A 37 0.77 -2.40 -2.73
CA ARG A 37 1.90 -3.17 -2.19
C ARG A 37 2.31 -2.70 -0.80
N GLU A 38 2.29 -1.38 -0.56
CA GLU A 38 2.62 -0.79 0.73
C GLU A 38 1.55 -1.13 1.78
N GLU A 39 0.27 -0.96 1.44
CA GLU A 39 -0.88 -1.33 2.28
C GLU A 39 -0.83 -2.82 2.63
N GLY A 40 -0.71 -3.70 1.63
CA GLY A 40 -0.64 -5.15 1.86
C GLY A 40 0.58 -5.58 2.69
N ARG A 41 1.72 -4.88 2.58
CA ARG A 41 2.89 -5.14 3.43
C ARG A 41 2.65 -4.70 4.86
N ALA A 42 2.04 -3.54 5.08
CA ALA A 42 1.72 -3.03 6.41
C ALA A 42 0.70 -3.95 7.11
N GLU A 43 -0.37 -4.34 6.42
CA GLU A 43 -1.36 -5.29 6.94
C GLU A 43 -0.73 -6.64 7.30
N GLY A 44 0.11 -7.19 6.41
CA GLY A 44 0.81 -8.44 6.67
C GLY A 44 1.77 -8.39 7.85
N MET A 45 2.47 -7.25 8.05
CA MET A 45 3.34 -7.04 9.20
C MET A 45 2.54 -6.98 10.51
N ASN A 46 1.42 -6.25 10.52
CA ASN A 46 0.54 -6.18 11.69
C ASN A 46 -0.04 -7.54 12.05
N LEU A 47 -0.57 -8.29 11.08
CA LEU A 47 -1.10 -9.63 11.31
C LEU A 47 -0.06 -10.57 11.89
N ARG A 48 1.19 -10.50 11.39
CA ARG A 48 2.31 -11.30 11.91
C ARG A 48 2.65 -10.93 13.36
N SER A 49 2.72 -9.64 13.69
CA SER A 49 2.99 -9.19 15.07
C SER A 49 1.90 -9.65 16.04
N LEU A 50 0.63 -9.57 15.65
CA LEU A 50 -0.49 -10.06 16.45
C LEU A 50 -0.43 -11.58 16.64
N GLU A 51 -0.13 -12.36 15.60
CA GLU A 51 -0.02 -13.81 15.70
C GLU A 51 1.14 -14.23 16.63
N ILE A 52 2.29 -13.55 16.51
CA ILE A 52 3.43 -13.77 17.40
C ILE A 52 3.04 -13.45 18.84
N ALA A 53 2.43 -12.29 19.10
CA ALA A 53 1.98 -11.91 20.43
C ALA A 53 1.00 -12.92 21.04
N ARG A 54 0.01 -13.40 20.27
CA ARG A 54 -0.92 -14.47 20.71
C ARG A 54 -0.17 -15.75 21.10
N LYS A 55 0.80 -16.20 20.30
CA LYS A 55 1.63 -17.37 20.64
C LYS A 55 2.49 -17.13 21.87
N MET A 56 2.98 -15.91 22.06
CA MET A 56 3.78 -15.57 23.24
C MET A 56 2.95 -15.55 24.53
N LEU A 57 1.74 -14.98 24.46
CA LEU A 57 0.74 -15.00 25.53
C LEU A 57 0.36 -16.44 25.90
N ALA A 58 0.10 -17.29 24.92
CA ALA A 58 -0.21 -18.71 25.16
C ALA A 58 0.95 -19.47 25.82
N LYS A 59 2.19 -19.01 25.64
CA LYS A 59 3.38 -19.56 26.31
C LYS A 59 3.65 -18.94 27.69
N GLY A 60 2.81 -18.02 28.16
CA GLY A 60 2.94 -17.40 29.47
C GLY A 60 4.06 -16.36 29.58
N MET A 61 4.49 -15.77 28.45
CA MET A 61 5.41 -14.61 28.50
C MET A 61 4.71 -13.39 29.12
N ASP A 62 5.50 -12.57 29.82
CA ASP A 62 5.02 -11.33 30.41
C ASP A 62 4.75 -10.26 29.34
N GLU A 63 3.88 -9.31 29.65
CA GLU A 63 3.46 -8.28 28.70
C GLU A 63 4.64 -7.40 28.25
N ALA A 64 5.60 -7.09 29.13
CA ALA A 64 6.72 -6.22 28.79
C ALA A 64 7.63 -6.87 27.74
N SER A 65 7.97 -8.16 27.91
CA SER A 65 8.71 -8.93 26.91
C SER A 65 7.98 -9.01 25.57
N ILE A 66 6.65 -9.13 25.58
CA ILE A 66 5.84 -9.19 24.35
C ILE A 66 5.85 -7.84 23.64
N MET A 67 5.71 -6.73 24.37
CA MET A 67 5.82 -5.37 23.83
C MET A 67 7.18 -5.17 23.15
N ASP A 68 8.27 -5.53 23.83
CA ASP A 68 9.64 -5.37 23.30
C ASP A 68 9.89 -6.22 22.05
N MET A 69 9.35 -7.43 21.99
CA MET A 69 9.57 -8.34 20.85
C MET A 69 8.67 -8.07 19.64
N THR A 70 7.44 -7.60 19.86
CA THR A 70 6.43 -7.45 18.80
C THR A 70 6.20 -6.00 18.39
N GLY A 71 6.64 -5.04 19.21
CA GLY A 71 6.38 -3.61 19.03
C GLY A 71 4.94 -3.21 19.35
N LEU A 72 4.13 -4.14 19.88
CA LEU A 72 2.75 -3.84 20.29
C LEU A 72 2.73 -3.05 21.59
N THR A 73 1.70 -2.23 21.74
CA THR A 73 1.41 -1.48 22.95
C THR A 73 0.76 -2.38 24.01
N ALA A 74 0.81 -1.94 25.27
CA ALA A 74 0.11 -2.63 26.35
C ALA A 74 -1.40 -2.71 26.10
N GLU A 75 -1.99 -1.73 25.41
CA GLU A 75 -3.41 -1.73 25.05
C GLU A 75 -3.72 -2.80 24.01
N GLU A 76 -2.91 -2.92 22.96
CA GLU A 76 -3.07 -3.97 21.94
C GLU A 76 -2.91 -5.36 22.52
N ILE A 77 -1.97 -5.55 23.46
CA ILE A 77 -1.78 -6.84 24.16
C ILE A 77 -2.97 -7.15 25.07
N LYS A 78 -3.53 -6.15 25.77
CA LYS A 78 -4.76 -6.34 26.57
C LYS A 78 -5.97 -6.68 25.71
N LEU A 79 -6.12 -6.03 24.56
CA LEU A 79 -7.16 -6.33 23.59
C LEU A 79 -7.00 -7.78 23.09
N LEU A 80 -5.78 -8.17 22.72
CA LEU A 80 -5.46 -9.54 22.32
C LEU A 80 -5.82 -10.56 23.39
N LYS A 81 -5.53 -10.27 24.67
CA LYS A 81 -5.94 -11.13 25.78
C LYS A 81 -7.45 -11.23 25.96
N ALA A 82 -8.19 -10.16 25.66
CA ALA A 82 -9.66 -10.14 25.75
C ALA A 82 -10.34 -10.88 24.59
N GLU A 83 -9.67 -11.01 23.44
CA GLU A 83 -10.14 -11.75 22.27
C GLU A 83 -9.77 -13.25 22.26
N MET A 84 -8.89 -13.68 23.17
CA MET A 84 -8.46 -15.09 23.34
C MET A 84 -9.44 -15.87 24.21
#